data_AF-A0A9Q5GHJ2-F1
#
_entry.id   AF-A0A9Q5GHJ2-F1
#
_cell.length_a   1.000
_cell.length_b   1.000
_cell.length_c   1.000
_cell.angle_alpha   90.00
_cell.angle_beta   90.00
_cell.angle_gamma   90.00
#
_symmetry.space_group_name_H-M   'P 1'
#
loop_
_entity.id
_entity.type
_entity.pdbx_description
1 polymer ?
#
loop_
_entity_poly.entity_id
_entity_poly.type
_entity_poly.pdbx_seq_one_letter_code
_entity_poly.pdbx_strand_id
1 'polypeptide(L)'
;MSLANDLALTAHILGLFMGGASAFGLPVIGALADKAELEHKPVLGRAVKPLKMIGHIGLGLILITGVLMATAGGIWSSGPFIFWIKLVAVGALIAGIVVAGKTGALAMAGDAEAAAKMPALSMFNIGMGVLVVLFAVLAFN
;
A
#
# COMPACT_ATOMS: atom_id res chain seq x y z
N MET A 1 -20.59 3.18 18.79
CA MET A 1 -19.11 3.15 18.87
C MET A 1 -18.65 4.33 19.70
N SER A 2 -17.46 4.28 20.32
CA SER A 2 -16.90 5.45 21.01
C SER A 2 -16.29 6.41 19.99
N LEU A 3 -16.21 7.70 20.32
CA LEU A 3 -15.54 8.71 19.47
C LEU A 3 -14.12 8.29 19.07
N ALA A 4 -13.39 7.63 19.98
CA ALA A 4 -12.05 7.12 19.70
C ALA A 4 -12.03 6.04 18.61
N ASN A 5 -13.03 5.15 18.59
CA ASN A 5 -13.15 4.12 17.55
C ASN A 5 -13.53 4.73 16.20
N ASP A 6 -14.40 5.74 16.19
CA ASP A 6 -14.80 6.43 14.96
C ASP A 6 -13.62 7.21 14.35
N LEU A 7 -12.81 7.86 15.19
CA LEU A 7 -11.57 8.51 14.76
C LEU A 7 -10.54 7.50 14.24
N ALA A 8 -10.38 6.36 14.92
CA ALA A 8 -9.48 5.31 14.46
C ALA A 8 -9.92 4.73 13.10
N LEU A 9 -11.21 4.49 12.92
CA LEU A 9 -11.77 4.04 11.64
C LEU A 9 -11.58 5.08 10.53
N THR A 10 -11.84 6.35 10.83
CA THR A 10 -11.63 7.45 9.88
C THR A 10 -10.16 7.53 9.46
N ALA A 11 -9.25 7.50 10.43
CA ALA A 11 -7.81 7.49 10.18
C ALA A 11 -7.36 6.24 9.39
N HIS A 12 -7.97 5.08 9.64
CA HIS A 12 -7.72 3.85 8.88
C HIS A 12 -8.11 4.00 7.41
N ILE A 13 -9.31 4.55 7.15
CA ILE A 13 -9.83 4.78 5.79
C ILE A 13 -8.98 5.82 5.06
N LEU A 14 -8.58 6.91 5.73
CA LEU A 14 -7.64 7.89 5.16
C LEU A 14 -6.31 7.22 4.81
N GLY A 15 -5.78 6.38 5.70
CA GLY A 15 -4.57 5.61 5.44
C GLY A 15 -4.70 4.73 4.19
N LEU A 16 -5.86 4.09 4.00
CA LEU A 16 -6.17 3.30 2.80
C LEU A 16 -6.15 4.14 1.53
N PHE A 17 -6.78 5.32 1.53
CA PHE A 17 -6.75 6.22 0.38
C PHE A 17 -5.33 6.73 0.07
N MET A 18 -4.55 7.05 1.11
CA MET A 18 -3.16 7.48 0.94
C MET A 18 -2.28 6.36 0.37
N GLY A 19 -2.42 5.14 0.90
CA GLY A 19 -1.76 3.96 0.37
C GLY A 19 -2.14 3.68 -1.08
N GLY A 20 -3.44 3.74 -1.40
CA GLY A 20 -3.97 3.60 -2.74
C GLY A 20 -3.43 4.66 -3.70
N ALA A 21 -3.45 5.93 -3.32
CA ALA A 21 -2.92 7.02 -4.13
C ALA A 21 -1.45 6.78 -4.53
N SER A 22 -0.63 6.28 -3.60
CA SER A 22 0.74 5.89 -3.89
C SER A 22 0.83 4.66 -4.81
N ALA A 23 0.06 3.61 -4.49
CA ALA A 23 0.07 2.33 -5.19
C ALA A 23 -0.37 2.46 -6.67
N PHE A 24 -1.33 3.34 -6.96
CA PHE A 24 -1.79 3.61 -8.32
C PHE A 24 -1.04 4.76 -8.99
N GLY A 25 -0.65 5.79 -8.24
CA GLY A 25 0.01 6.98 -8.80
C GLY A 25 1.45 6.72 -9.26
N LEU A 26 2.22 5.93 -8.51
CA LEU A 26 3.62 5.65 -8.86
C LEU A 26 3.76 4.88 -10.19
N PRO A 27 3.00 3.81 -10.46
CA PRO A 27 3.03 3.14 -11.76
C PRO A 27 2.61 4.05 -12.91
N VAL A 28 1.60 4.91 -12.71
CA VAL A 28 1.16 5.87 -13.73
C VAL A 28 2.28 6.86 -14.06
N ILE A 29 2.96 7.41 -13.06
CA ILE A 29 4.11 8.30 -13.27
C ILE A 29 5.25 7.58 -13.98
N GLY A 30 5.55 6.32 -13.60
CA GLY A 30 6.55 5.51 -14.28
C GLY A 30 6.25 5.34 -15.76
N ALA A 31 5.02 4.92 -16.09
CA ALA A 31 4.58 4.73 -17.47
C ALA A 31 4.57 6.03 -18.29
N LEU A 32 4.27 7.18 -17.68
CA LEU A 32 4.38 8.48 -18.32
C LEU A 32 5.84 8.88 -18.54
N ALA A 33 6.72 8.64 -17.56
CA ALA A 33 8.14 8.97 -17.64
C ALA A 33 8.88 8.15 -18.71
N ASP A 34 8.46 6.91 -18.97
CA ASP A 34 9.02 6.08 -20.04
C ASP A 34 8.74 6.66 -21.43
N LYS A 35 7.57 7.29 -21.61
CA LYS A 35 7.10 7.86 -22.88
C LYS A 35 7.44 9.34 -23.05
N ALA A 36 7.80 10.03 -21.97
CA ALA A 36 8.07 11.45 -22.00
C ALA A 36 9.40 11.77 -22.69
N GLU A 37 9.44 12.91 -23.38
CA GLU A 37 10.69 13.50 -23.86
C GLU A 37 11.67 13.72 -22.70
N LEU A 38 12.98 13.64 -22.98
CA LEU A 38 14.03 13.72 -21.96
C LEU A 38 13.91 14.99 -21.09
N GLU A 39 13.44 16.08 -21.67
CA GLU A 39 13.22 17.36 -20.99
C GLU A 39 12.10 17.35 -19.95
N HIS A 40 11.10 16.47 -20.09
CA HIS A 40 9.94 16.41 -19.18
C HIS A 40 10.10 15.37 -18.06
N LYS A 41 11.00 14.39 -18.22
CA LYS A 41 11.25 13.34 -17.22
C LYS A 41 11.57 13.88 -15.81
N PRO A 42 12.36 14.96 -15.63
CA PRO A 42 12.63 15.51 -14.31
C PRO A 42 11.37 16.02 -13.58
N VAL A 43 10.40 16.59 -14.31
CA VAL A 43 9.15 17.11 -13.71
C VAL A 43 8.31 15.95 -13.16
N LEU A 44 8.19 14.86 -13.93
CA LEU A 44 7.51 13.64 -13.49
C LEU A 44 8.22 12.99 -12.30
N GLY A 45 9.55 12.96 -12.31
CA GLY A 45 10.37 12.45 -11.20
C GLY A 45 10.14 13.17 -9.87
N ARG A 46 9.82 14.48 -9.89
CA ARG A 46 9.54 15.25 -8.65
C ARG A 46 8.30 14.75 -7.90
N ALA A 47 7.32 14.16 -8.59
CA ALA A 47 6.12 13.62 -7.97
C ALA A 47 6.34 12.28 -7.25
N VAL A 48 7.43 11.56 -7.57
CA VAL A 48 7.74 10.24 -7.00
C VAL A 48 7.97 10.32 -5.48
N LYS A 49 8.79 11.26 -5.01
CA LYS A 49 9.11 11.42 -3.59
C LYS A 49 7.88 11.71 -2.71
N PRO A 50 7.03 12.73 -3.01
CA PRO A 50 5.84 12.99 -2.21
C PRO A 50 4.85 11.82 -2.24
N LEU A 51 4.65 11.14 -3.38
CA LEU A 51 3.78 9.97 -3.43
C LEU A 51 4.29 8.79 -2.60
N LYS A 52 5.60 8.54 -2.59
CA LYS A 52 6.20 7.54 -1.69
C LYS A 52 5.97 7.91 -0.22
N MET A 53 6.13 9.18 0.14
CA MET A 53 5.89 9.67 1.50
C MET A 53 4.42 9.49 1.91
N ILE A 54 3.47 9.87 1.05
CA ILE A 54 2.03 9.65 1.27
C ILE A 54 1.74 8.16 1.48
N GLY A 55 2.33 7.29 0.64
CA GLY A 55 2.18 5.85 0.77
C GLY A 55 2.69 5.30 2.11
N HIS A 56 3.86 5.74 2.56
CA HIS A 56 4.42 5.32 3.86
C HIS A 56 3.58 5.82 5.04
N ILE A 57 3.11 7.07 5.00
CA ILE A 57 2.23 7.61 6.04
C ILE A 57 0.91 6.84 6.07
N GLY A 58 0.33 6.57 4.89
CA GLY A 58 -0.87 5.77 4.75
C GLY A 58 -0.72 4.35 5.32
N LEU A 59 0.39 3.68 5.00
CA LEU A 59 0.71 2.36 5.55
C LEU A 59 0.82 2.41 7.08
N GLY A 60 1.55 3.38 7.62
CA GLY A 60 1.67 3.57 9.08
C GLY A 60 0.30 3.77 9.74
N LEU A 61 -0.54 4.63 9.16
CA LEU A 61 -1.91 4.85 9.61
C LEU A 61 -2.72 3.55 9.66
N ILE A 62 -2.76 2.78 8.57
CA ILE A 62 -3.52 1.52 8.47
C ILE A 62 -3.05 0.51 9.52
N LEU A 63 -1.73 0.35 9.70
CA LEU A 63 -1.18 -0.62 10.65
C LEU A 63 -1.51 -0.25 12.09
N ILE A 64 -1.29 1.01 12.47
CA ILE A 64 -1.56 1.48 13.83
C ILE A 64 -3.05 1.39 14.14
N THR A 65 -3.89 1.97 13.28
CA THR A 65 -5.33 2.02 13.50
C THR A 65 -5.98 0.64 13.40
N GLY A 66 -5.49 -0.25 12.53
CA GLY A 66 -5.97 -1.62 12.40
C GLY A 66 -5.74 -2.42 13.69
N VAL A 67 -4.56 -2.31 14.29
CA VAL A 67 -4.23 -2.95 15.58
C VAL A 67 -5.05 -2.36 16.72
N LEU A 68 -5.23 -1.03 16.76
CA LEU A 68 -6.05 -0.37 17.76
C LEU A 68 -7.49 -0.85 17.72
N MET A 69 -8.11 -0.87 16.53
CA MET A 69 -9.49 -1.33 16.36
C MET A 69 -9.64 -2.82 16.66
N ALA A 70 -8.70 -3.67 16.23
CA ALA A 70 -8.76 -5.10 16.53
C ALA A 70 -8.66 -5.39 18.04
N THR A 71 -7.82 -4.63 18.75
CA THR A 71 -7.68 -4.72 20.21
C THR A 71 -8.93 -4.23 20.93
N ALA A 72 -9.41 -3.03 20.59
CA ALA A 72 -10.61 -2.44 21.20
C ALA A 72 -11.88 -3.26 20.90
N GLY A 73 -11.94 -3.91 19.75
CA GLY A 73 -13.05 -4.78 19.35
C GLY A 73 -12.95 -6.23 19.85
N GLY A 74 -11.87 -6.62 20.54
CA GLY A 74 -11.69 -7.99 21.04
C GLY A 74 -11.54 -9.07 19.95
N ILE A 75 -11.17 -8.67 18.73
CA ILE A 75 -11.13 -9.55 17.54
C ILE A 75 -9.97 -10.55 17.61
N TRP A 76 -8.94 -10.28 18.39
CA TRP A 76 -7.78 -11.18 18.50
C TRP A 76 -8.11 -12.58 19.04
N SER A 77 -9.16 -12.73 19.85
CA SER A 77 -9.57 -14.02 20.41
C SER A 77 -10.86 -14.57 19.80
N SER A 78 -11.69 -13.70 19.22
CA SER A 78 -13.05 -14.02 18.77
C SER A 78 -13.29 -13.75 17.28
N GLY A 79 -12.28 -13.27 16.57
CA GLY A 79 -12.38 -12.86 15.18
C GLY A 79 -12.72 -14.02 14.24
N PRO A 80 -13.50 -13.77 13.17
CA PRO A 80 -13.82 -14.79 12.18
C PRO A 80 -12.56 -15.26 11.47
N PHE A 81 -12.55 -16.51 10.98
CA PHE A 81 -11.38 -17.08 10.31
C PHE A 81 -10.81 -16.20 9.18
N ILE A 82 -11.71 -15.54 8.43
CA ILE A 82 -11.36 -14.64 7.32
C ILE A 82 -10.55 -13.40 7.76
N PHE A 83 -10.67 -12.96 9.02
CA PHE A 83 -9.82 -11.90 9.58
C PHE A 83 -8.35 -12.31 9.62
N TRP A 84 -8.05 -13.57 9.93
CA TRP A 84 -6.68 -14.07 9.96
C TRP A 84 -6.10 -14.18 8.54
N ILE A 85 -6.91 -14.61 7.57
CA ILE A 85 -6.53 -14.60 6.16
C ILE A 85 -6.20 -13.17 5.70
N LYS A 86 -7.02 -12.18 6.10
CA LYS A 86 -6.72 -10.75 5.86
C LYS A 86 -5.34 -10.38 6.39
N LEU A 87 -4.99 -10.77 7.62
CA LEU A 87 -3.68 -10.44 8.20
C LEU A 87 -2.51 -11.09 7.46
N VAL A 88 -2.68 -12.32 6.96
CA VAL A 88 -1.68 -12.95 6.09
C VAL A 88 -1.51 -12.14 4.79
N ALA A 89 -2.61 -11.71 4.17
CA ALA A 89 -2.56 -10.85 2.98
C ALA A 89 -1.90 -9.48 3.26
N VAL A 90 -2.15 -8.89 4.44
CA VAL A 90 -1.44 -7.66 4.89
C VAL A 90 0.05 -7.93 5.01
N GLY A 91 0.47 -9.04 5.61
CA GLY A 91 1.88 -9.42 5.71
C GLY A 91 2.53 -9.59 4.34
N ALA A 92 1.87 -10.28 3.41
CA ALA A 92 2.33 -10.44 2.04
C ALA A 92 2.44 -9.11 1.28
N LEU A 93 1.46 -8.21 1.48
CA LEU A 93 1.49 -6.86 0.91
C LEU A 93 2.68 -6.06 1.44
N ILE A 94 2.93 -6.07 2.75
CA ILE A 94 4.07 -5.36 3.35
C ILE A 94 5.39 -5.90 2.78
N ALA A 95 5.54 -7.22 2.73
CA ALA A 95 6.73 -7.85 2.15
C ALA A 95 6.92 -7.43 0.69
N GLY A 96 5.84 -7.45 -0.11
CA GLY A 96 5.86 -7.01 -1.50
C GLY A 96 6.21 -5.54 -1.67
N ILE A 97 5.74 -4.65 -0.79
CA ILE A 97 6.11 -3.22 -0.78
C ILE A 97 7.60 -3.05 -0.47
N VAL A 98 8.13 -3.76 0.53
CA VAL A 98 9.56 -3.70 0.88
C VAL A 98 10.43 -4.19 -0.27
N VAL A 99 10.07 -5.32 -0.89
CA VAL A 99 10.77 -5.85 -2.06
C VAL A 99 10.71 -4.87 -3.22
N ALA A 100 9.53 -4.35 -3.56
CA ALA A 100 9.37 -3.35 -4.63
C ALA A 100 10.16 -2.06 -4.35
N GLY A 101 10.27 -1.63 -3.09
CA GLY A 101 11.10 -0.49 -2.70
C GLY A 101 12.58 -0.70 -2.98
N LYS A 102 13.11 -1.88 -2.61
CA LYS A 102 14.50 -2.27 -2.87
C LYS A 102 14.78 -2.46 -4.37
N THR A 103 13.94 -3.23 -5.06
CA THR A 103 14.03 -3.46 -6.51
C THR A 103 13.90 -2.16 -7.29
N GLY A 104 13.01 -1.26 -6.88
CA GLY A 104 12.88 0.06 -7.52
C GLY A 104 14.11 0.95 -7.33
N ALA A 105 14.79 0.86 -6.17
CA ALA A 105 16.06 1.57 -5.96
C ALA A 105 17.18 1.04 -6.87
N LEU A 106 17.26 -0.29 -7.08
CA LEU A 106 18.20 -0.91 -8.01
C LEU A 106 17.89 -0.52 -9.47
N ALA A 107 16.62 -0.54 -9.86
CA ALA A 107 16.19 -0.12 -11.19
C ALA A 107 16.58 1.34 -11.48
N MET A 108 16.41 2.23 -10.50
CA MET A 108 16.85 3.63 -10.59
C MET A 108 18.37 3.80 -10.69
N ALA A 109 19.15 2.82 -10.20
CA ALA A 109 20.60 2.79 -10.31
C ALA A 109 21.08 2.19 -11.64
N GLY A 110 20.18 1.82 -12.56
CA GLY A 110 20.51 1.29 -13.89
C GLY A 110 20.47 -0.23 -14.01
N ASP A 111 20.01 -0.95 -12.98
CA ASP A 111 19.85 -2.41 -13.05
C ASP A 111 18.63 -2.78 -13.91
N ALA A 112 18.91 -3.32 -15.11
CA ALA A 112 17.90 -3.72 -16.08
C ALA A 112 17.06 -4.93 -15.62
N GLU A 113 17.64 -5.87 -14.86
CA GLU A 113 16.91 -7.03 -14.33
C GLU A 113 15.92 -6.57 -13.25
N ALA A 114 16.35 -5.67 -12.38
CA ALA A 114 15.47 -5.07 -11.38
C ALA A 114 14.33 -4.28 -12.05
N ALA A 115 14.63 -3.49 -13.09
CA ALA A 115 13.63 -2.75 -13.85
C ALA A 115 12.57 -3.68 -14.47
N ALA A 116 12.98 -4.82 -15.05
CA ALA A 116 12.08 -5.79 -15.65
C ALA A 116 11.11 -6.44 -14.64
N LYS A 117 11.49 -6.54 -13.36
CA LYS A 117 10.64 -7.13 -12.30
C LYS A 117 9.59 -6.16 -11.73
N MET A 118 9.77 -4.85 -11.91
CA MET A 118 8.91 -3.83 -11.30
C MET A 118 7.44 -3.93 -11.69
N PRO A 119 7.05 -4.18 -12.97
CA PRO A 119 5.65 -4.31 -13.33
C PRO A 119 4.94 -5.47 -12.61
N ALA A 120 5.58 -6.64 -12.54
CA ALA A 120 5.04 -7.80 -11.86
C ALA A 120 4.87 -7.56 -10.35
N LEU A 121 5.88 -6.95 -9.69
CA LEU A 121 5.81 -6.57 -8.29
C LEU A 121 4.70 -5.55 -8.01
N SER A 122 4.51 -4.58 -8.91
CA SER A 122 3.42 -3.61 -8.82
C SER A 122 2.04 -4.28 -8.90
N MET A 123 1.86 -5.19 -9.86
CA MET A 123 0.60 -5.93 -10.02
C MET A 123 0.32 -6.86 -8.83
N PHE A 124 1.35 -7.51 -8.30
CA PHE A 124 1.25 -8.29 -7.08
C PHE A 124 0.78 -7.43 -5.91
N ASN A 125 1.40 -6.26 -5.68
CA ASN A 125 1.02 -5.35 -4.59
C ASN A 125 -0.40 -4.82 -4.75
N ILE A 126 -0.82 -4.45 -5.96
CA ILE A 126 -2.20 -4.03 -6.24
C ILE A 126 -3.18 -5.19 -5.92
N GLY A 127 -2.89 -6.40 -6.41
CA GLY A 127 -3.71 -7.58 -6.15
C GLY A 127 -3.83 -7.89 -4.65
N MET A 128 -2.71 -7.85 -3.92
CA MET A 128 -2.73 -8.03 -2.46
C MET A 128 -3.53 -6.92 -1.76
N GLY A 129 -3.40 -5.66 -2.20
CA GLY A 129 -4.21 -4.56 -1.69
C GLY A 129 -5.71 -4.79 -1.86
N VAL A 130 -6.13 -5.25 -3.05
CA VAL A 130 -7.54 -5.62 -3.30
C VAL A 130 -7.99 -6.76 -2.40
N LEU A 131 -7.18 -7.81 -2.23
CA LEU A 131 -7.51 -8.93 -1.34
C LEU A 131 -7.63 -8.49 0.13
N VAL A 132 -6.76 -7.59 0.59
CA VAL A 132 -6.85 -7.03 1.96
C VAL A 132 -8.17 -6.31 2.16
N VAL A 133 -8.61 -5.51 1.19
CA VAL A 133 -9.90 -4.81 1.26
C VAL A 133 -11.07 -5.79 1.19
N LEU A 134 -11.03 -6.76 0.27
CA LEU A 134 -12.06 -7.80 0.14
C LEU A 134 -12.24 -8.59 1.45
N PHE A 135 -11.14 -9.07 2.03
CA PHE A 135 -11.20 -9.81 3.29
C PHE A 135 -11.58 -8.92 4.46
N ALA A 136 -11.28 -7.61 4.42
CA ALA A 136 -11.79 -6.69 5.42
C ALA A 136 -13.32 -6.59 5.35
N VAL A 137 -13.90 -6.45 4.16
CA VAL A 137 -15.36 -6.41 3.98
C VAL A 137 -15.98 -7.73 4.46
N LEU A 138 -15.43 -8.87 4.07
CA LEU A 138 -15.96 -10.18 4.47
C LEU A 138 -15.77 -10.50 5.97
N ALA A 139 -14.80 -9.88 6.64
CA ALA A 139 -14.58 -10.08 8.07
C ALA A 139 -15.54 -9.27 8.94
N PHE A 140 -16.11 -8.19 8.40
CA PHE A 140 -16.83 -7.16 9.17
C PHE A 140 -18.18 -6.77 8.55
N ASN A 141 -18.73 -7.60 7.66
CA ASN A 141 -20.08 -7.45 7.12
C ASN A 141 -21.15 -8.04 8.04
#